data_AF-A0A8C3P931-F1
#
_entry.id   AF-A0A8C3P931-F1
#
_cell.length_a   1.000
_cell.length_b   1.000
_cell.length_c   1.000
_cell.angle_alpha   90.00
_cell.angle_beta   90.00
_cell.angle_gamma   90.00
#
_symmetry.space_group_name_H-M   'P 1'
#
loop_
_entity.id
_entity.type
_entity.pdbx_description
1 polymer ?
#
loop_
_entity_poly.entity_id
_entity_poly.type
_entity_poly.pdbx_seq_one_letter_code
_entity_poly.pdbx_strand_id
1 'polypeptide(L)' 'MKSVGILLFLVGLLTLWIELPAASGQKRVKPGTCPADNIRCVRAEPDECARDADCRGKKKCCYSRCAMRCVYPAQGM' A
#
# COMPACT_ATOMS: atom_id res chain seq x y z
N MET A 1 0.39 -48.71 -11.88
CA MET A 1 -0.81 -48.03 -11.33
C MET A 1 -0.53 -47.28 -10.03
N LYS A 2 0.07 -47.90 -9.00
CA LYS A 2 0.36 -47.25 -7.70
C LYS A 2 1.37 -46.09 -7.80
N SER A 3 2.46 -46.28 -8.56
CA SER A 3 3.51 -45.26 -8.74
C SER A 3 3.04 -44.03 -9.54
N VAL A 4 2.17 -44.23 -10.53
CA VAL A 4 1.57 -43.14 -11.33
C VAL A 4 0.66 -42.27 -10.47
N GLY A 5 -0.14 -42.88 -9.60
CA GLY A 5 -0.99 -42.13 -8.66
C GLY A 5 -0.19 -41.29 -7.66
N ILE A 6 0.91 -41.84 -7.15
CA ILE A 6 1.83 -41.12 -6.25
C ILE A 6 2.50 -39.96 -6.98
N LEU A 7 2.95 -40.17 -8.22
CA LEU A 7 3.58 -39.13 -9.03
C LEU A 7 2.60 -37.98 -9.31
N LEU A 8 1.35 -38.27 -9.66
CA LEU A 8 0.32 -37.26 -9.88
C LEU A 8 -0.02 -36.47 -8.60
N PHE A 9 -0.04 -37.15 -7.44
CA PHE A 9 -0.23 -36.49 -6.15
C PHE A 9 0.93 -35.55 -5.78
N LEU A 10 2.18 -35.97 -6.00
CA LEU A 10 3.37 -35.16 -5.71
C LEU A 10 3.45 -33.93 -6.61
N VAL A 11 3.09 -34.06 -7.90
CA VAL A 11 3.03 -32.94 -8.83
C VAL A 11 1.95 -31.93 -8.40
N GLY A 12 0.77 -32.38 -7.96
CA GLY A 12 -0.30 -31.50 -7.46
C GLY A 12 0.02 -30.80 -6.13
N LEU A 13 0.82 -31.43 -5.26
CA LEU A 13 1.33 -30.79 -4.03
C LEU A 13 2.42 -29.75 -4.33
N LEU A 14 3.25 -29.98 -5.35
CA LEU A 14 4.31 -29.06 -5.75
C LEU A 14 3.78 -27.79 -6.45
N THR A 15 2.64 -27.88 -7.14
CA THR A 15 2.00 -26.72 -7.77
C THR A 15 1.30 -25.79 -6.77
N LEU A 16 0.94 -26.28 -5.57
CA LEU A 16 0.21 -25.50 -4.56
C LEU A 16 1.08 -24.42 -3.88
N TRP A 17 2.40 -24.44 -4.06
CA TRP A 17 3.32 -23.42 -3.53
C TRP A 17 3.61 -22.26 -4.48
N ILE A 18 3.19 -22.36 -5.75
CA ILE A 18 3.48 -21.34 -6.77
C ILE A 18 2.49 -20.15 -6.67
N GLU A 19 1.35 -20.35 -6.02
CA GLU A 19 0.22 -19.41 -5.98
C GLU A 19 0.04 -18.77 -4.60
N LEU A 20 1.12 -18.45 -3.86
CA LEU A 20 1.01 -17.34 -2.91
C LEU A 20 1.26 -16.08 -3.74
N PRO A 21 0.23 -15.33 -4.16
CA PRO A 21 0.48 -14.00 -4.65
C PRO A 21 1.23 -13.33 -3.51
N ALA A 22 2.47 -12.92 -3.79
CA ALA A 22 3.18 -12.01 -2.91
C ALA A 22 2.14 -10.97 -2.51
N ALA A 23 1.91 -10.80 -1.20
CA ALA A 23 1.07 -9.76 -0.66
C ALA A 23 1.72 -8.44 -1.10
N SER A 24 1.53 -8.12 -2.37
CA SER A 24 1.99 -6.94 -3.04
C SER A 24 1.17 -5.91 -2.33
N GLY A 25 1.82 -5.21 -1.41
CA GLY A 25 1.30 -4.00 -0.81
C GLY A 25 1.13 -3.00 -1.94
N GLN A 26 0.13 -3.22 -2.80
CA GLN A 26 -0.25 -2.33 -3.86
C GLN A 26 -0.47 -1.01 -3.15
N LYS A 27 0.45 -0.09 -3.43
CA LYS A 27 0.39 1.28 -2.97
C LYS A 27 -0.87 1.84 -3.63
N ARG A 28 -2.03 1.71 -2.96
CA ARG A 28 -3.30 2.22 -3.46
C ARG A 28 -3.23 3.73 -3.45
N VAL A 29 -2.75 4.31 -4.54
CA VAL A 29 -2.70 5.75 -4.77
C VAL A 29 -4.11 6.24 -5.00
N LYS A 30 -4.54 7.23 -4.22
CA LYS A 30 -5.84 7.89 -4.39
C LYS A 30 -5.74 9.04 -5.39
N PRO A 31 -6.82 9.36 -6.12
CA PRO A 31 -6.83 10.46 -7.08
C PRO A 31 -6.59 11.82 -6.42
N GLY A 32 -6.09 12.76 -7.22
CA GLY A 32 -5.69 14.11 -6.78
C GLY A 32 -4.24 14.19 -6.29
N THR A 33 -3.78 15.41 -6.03
CA THR A 33 -2.42 15.72 -5.60
C THR A 33 -2.39 16.17 -4.14
N CYS A 34 -1.20 16.09 -3.52
CA CYS A 34 -1.00 16.66 -2.19
C CYS A 34 -1.07 18.19 -2.27
N PRO A 35 -1.80 18.86 -1.35
CA PRO A 35 -1.78 20.31 -1.27
C PRO A 35 -0.38 20.81 -0.91
N ALA A 36 -0.05 22.02 -1.33
CA ALA A 36 1.22 22.66 -0.97
C ALA A 36 1.30 22.85 0.56
N ASP A 37 2.46 22.54 1.14
CA ASP A 37 2.77 22.84 2.53
C ASP A 37 3.84 23.94 2.59
N ASN A 38 3.44 25.13 3.03
CA ASN A 38 4.31 26.32 3.10
C ASN A 38 4.88 26.54 4.51
N ILE A 39 4.73 25.57 5.41
CA ILE A 39 5.21 25.68 6.79
C ILE A 39 6.71 25.36 6.85
N ARG A 40 7.47 26.23 7.53
CA ARG A 40 8.86 25.96 7.89
C ARG A 40 8.93 25.29 9.26
N CYS A 41 9.40 24.06 9.27
CA CYS A 41 9.50 23.24 10.47
C CYS A 41 10.85 23.45 11.17
N VAL A 42 10.81 23.67 12.49
CA VAL A 42 12.02 23.63 13.33
C VAL A 42 12.41 22.19 13.67
N ARG A 43 11.41 21.30 13.74
CA ARG A 43 11.56 19.86 13.97
C ARG A 43 10.46 19.09 13.23
N ALA A 44 10.74 17.83 12.89
CA ALA A 44 9.73 16.89 12.43
C ALA A 44 8.80 16.45 13.57
N GLU A 45 7.54 16.24 13.24
CA GLU A 45 6.53 15.66 14.12
C GLU A 45 6.33 14.16 13.76
N PRO A 46 5.75 13.35 14.65
CA PRO A 46 5.45 11.95 14.34
C PRO A 46 4.45 11.81 13.18
N ASP A 47 4.70 10.84 12.31
CA ASP A 47 3.86 10.52 11.16
C ASP A 47 2.55 9.83 11.59
N GLU A 48 1.44 10.23 10.98
CA GLU A 48 0.12 9.61 11.16
C GLU A 48 -0.19 8.53 10.11
N CYS A 49 0.49 8.55 8.97
CA CYS A 49 0.26 7.64 7.85
C CYS A 49 1.56 7.40 7.07
N ALA A 50 1.64 6.27 6.36
CA ALA A 50 2.74 5.97 5.45
C ALA A 50 2.30 5.99 3.98
N ARG A 51 1.01 5.75 3.72
CA ARG A 51 0.44 5.64 2.37
C ARG A 51 -1.02 6.06 2.35
N ASP A 52 -1.51 6.44 1.16
CA ASP A 52 -2.89 6.86 0.93
C ASP A 52 -3.94 5.86 1.47
N ALA A 53 -3.63 4.57 1.41
CA ALA A 53 -4.49 3.49 1.88
C ALA A 53 -4.74 3.52 3.40
N ASP A 54 -3.83 4.12 4.18
CA ASP A 54 -3.97 4.24 5.63
C ASP A 54 -4.97 5.35 6.00
N CYS A 55 -5.19 6.30 5.08
CA CYS A 55 -6.13 7.39 5.26
C CYS A 55 -7.57 6.96 4.95
N ARG A 56 -8.54 7.44 5.73
CA ARG A 56 -9.96 7.17 5.47
C ARG A 56 -10.52 7.99 4.30
N GLY A 57 -11.44 7.41 3.54
CA GLY A 57 -12.17 8.10 2.47
C GLY A 57 -11.24 8.63 1.36
N LYS A 58 -11.50 9.85 0.88
CA LYS A 58 -10.75 10.49 -0.21
C LYS A 58 -9.43 11.13 0.20
N LYS A 59 -9.08 11.10 1.50
CA LYS A 59 -7.86 11.73 2.01
C LYS A 59 -6.60 11.00 1.53
N LYS A 60 -5.55 11.75 1.20
CA LYS A 60 -4.23 11.27 0.81
C LYS A 60 -3.25 11.40 1.98
N CYS A 61 -2.20 10.58 1.97
CA CYS A 61 -1.10 10.68 2.91
C CYS A 61 -0.04 11.61 2.33
N CYS A 62 0.08 12.81 2.90
CA CYS A 62 0.92 13.88 2.38
C CYS A 62 1.76 14.47 3.50
N TYR A 63 2.93 15.02 3.15
CA TYR A 63 3.67 15.87 4.08
C TYR A 63 2.87 17.16 4.32
N SER A 64 2.51 17.41 5.57
CA SER A 64 1.74 18.57 5.98
C SER A 64 2.01 18.87 7.45
N ARG A 65 2.32 20.13 7.77
CA ARG A 65 2.59 20.56 9.16
C ARG A 65 3.65 19.68 9.85
N CYS A 66 4.76 19.49 9.16
CA CYS A 66 5.96 18.84 9.70
C CYS A 66 5.89 17.32 9.90
N ALA A 67 4.88 16.64 9.36
CA ALA A 67 4.72 15.18 9.40
C ALA A 67 3.92 14.66 8.20
N MET A 68 3.90 13.34 8.00
CA MET A 68 2.96 12.68 7.11
C MET A 68 1.57 12.64 7.74
N ARG A 69 0.59 13.25 7.07
CA ARG A 69 -0.78 13.45 7.57
C ARG A 69 -1.82 13.07 6.53
N CYS A 70 -3.00 12.69 7.01
CA CYS A 70 -4.16 12.43 6.15
C CYS A 70 -4.93 13.71 5.83
N VAL A 71 -4.69 14.26 4.65
CA VAL A 71 -5.28 15.54 4.19
C VAL A 71 -6.17 15.33 2.96
N TYR A 72 -7.13 16.25 2.73
CA TYR A 72 -7.89 16.23 1.48
C TYR A 72 -6.98 16.60 0.31
N PRO A 73 -7.11 15.93 -0.85
CA PRO A 73 -6.34 16.29 -2.03
C PRO A 73 -6.68 17.71 -2.48
N ALA A 74 -5.72 18.40 -3.10
CA ALA A 74 -6.03 19.60 -3.83
C ALA A 74 -6.99 19.25 -4.98
N GLN A 75 -8.00 20.08 -5.20
CA GLN A 75 -8.74 20.05 -6.47
C GLN A 75 -7.76 20.50 -7.54
N GLY A 76 -7.39 19.57 -8.42
CA GLY A 76 -6.67 19.92 -9.63
C GLY A 76 -7.50 20.95 -10.38
N MET A 77 -6.92 22.11 -10.62
CA MET A 77 -7.43 23.07 -11.59
C MET A 77 -7.27 22.49 -12.99
#